data_AF-A0A2D3C911-F1
#
_entry.id   AF-A0A2D3C911-F1
#
_cell.length_a   1.000
_cell.length_b   1.000
_cell.length_c   1.000
_cell.angle_alpha   90.00
_cell.angle_beta   90.00
_cell.angle_gamma   90.00
#
_symmetry.space_group_name_H-M   'P 1'
#
loop_
_entity.id
_entity.type
_entity.pdbx_description
1 polymer ?
#
loop_
_entity_poly.entity_id
_entity_poly.type
_entity_poly.pdbx_seq_one_letter_code
_entity_poly.pdbx_strand_id
1 'polypeptide(L)'
;MIKYLGRDDTGIRKVVLKLFLDGGKYTTNDIYKFLHEKDFDISYRGVSAMVGLMNTRLGILSIDVTGDHNIYLLKNDYRDIVRSVLDNY
;
A
#
# COMPACT_ATOMS: atom_id res chain seq x y z
N MET A 1 0.40 12.10 3.74
CA MET A 1 1.38 11.06 3.36
C MET A 1 2.64 11.10 4.22
N ILE A 2 3.32 12.24 4.36
CA ILE A 2 4.52 12.38 5.23
C ILE A 2 4.27 11.87 6.65
N LYS A 3 3.17 12.28 7.31
CA LYS A 3 2.80 11.76 8.66
C LYS A 3 2.56 10.25 8.71
N TYR A 4 2.18 9.62 7.60
CA TYR A 4 1.92 8.18 7.52
C TYR A 4 3.24 7.39 7.39
N LEU A 5 4.17 7.86 6.56
CA LEU A 5 5.52 7.32 6.48
C LEU A 5 6.36 7.64 7.72
N GLY A 6 6.13 8.79 8.35
CA GLY A 6 6.71 9.23 9.64
C GLY A 6 6.50 8.28 10.82
N ARG A 7 5.68 7.24 10.65
CA ARG A 7 5.36 6.22 11.65
C ARG A 7 5.66 4.82 11.10
N ASP A 8 6.54 4.71 10.11
CA ASP A 8 6.91 3.47 9.42
C ASP A 8 8.20 2.90 9.99
N ASP A 9 8.14 2.45 11.25
CA ASP A 9 9.32 1.96 11.97
C ASP A 9 9.88 0.64 11.38
N THR A 10 9.07 -0.05 10.58
CA THR A 10 9.42 -1.34 9.95
C THR A 10 9.80 -1.23 8.48
N GLY A 11 9.57 -0.07 7.83
CA GLY A 11 9.77 0.11 6.39
C GLY A 11 8.71 -0.54 5.49
N ILE A 12 7.70 -1.21 6.08
CA ILE A 12 6.65 -1.92 5.34
C ILE A 12 5.84 -0.94 4.49
N ARG A 13 5.47 0.23 5.04
CA ARG A 13 4.64 1.20 4.32
C ARG A 13 5.38 1.76 3.12
N LYS A 14 6.69 2.04 3.25
CA LYS A 14 7.55 2.46 2.15
C LYS A 14 7.59 1.41 1.04
N VAL A 15 7.77 0.14 1.39
CA VAL A 15 7.81 -0.97 0.43
C VAL A 15 6.48 -1.15 -0.30
N VAL A 16 5.35 -1.08 0.40
CA VAL A 16 4.02 -1.19 -0.23
C VAL A 16 3.70 0.02 -1.11
N LEU A 17 4.10 1.23 -0.73
CA LEU A 17 3.95 2.40 -1.61
C LEU A 17 4.74 2.26 -2.91
N LYS A 18 5.95 1.69 -2.86
CA LYS A 18 6.74 1.38 -4.06
C LYS A 18 6.03 0.36 -4.95
N LEU A 19 5.54 -0.74 -4.36
CA LEU A 19 4.78 -1.76 -5.08
C LEU A 19 3.60 -1.15 -5.86
N PHE A 20 2.84 -0.26 -5.23
CA PHE A 20 1.73 0.44 -5.88
C PHE A 20 2.19 1.44 -6.95
N LEU A 21 3.34 2.09 -6.77
CA LEU A 21 3.90 3.02 -7.74
C LEU A 21 4.35 2.31 -9.03
N ASP A 22 4.83 1.06 -8.93
CA ASP A 22 5.24 0.24 -10.07
C ASP A 22 4.08 -0.14 -11.01
N GLY A 23 2.82 0.11 -10.60
CA GLY A 23 1.68 0.20 -11.52
C GLY A 23 0.79 -1.04 -11.62
N GLY A 24 0.73 -1.88 -10.59
CA GLY A 24 -0.13 -3.05 -10.53
C GLY A 24 -1.47 -2.86 -9.80
N LYS A 25 -2.33 -3.87 -9.94
CA LYS A 25 -3.54 -4.09 -9.13
C LYS A 25 -3.26 -5.23 -8.15
N TYR A 26 -3.62 -5.06 -6.89
CA TYR A 26 -3.27 -6.02 -5.84
C TYR A 26 -4.43 -6.27 -4.90
N THR A 27 -4.63 -7.54 -4.54
CA THR A 27 -5.45 -7.92 -3.38
C THR A 27 -4.63 -7.80 -2.09
N THR A 28 -5.30 -7.86 -0.93
CA THR A 28 -4.61 -7.99 0.36
C THR A 28 -3.67 -9.20 0.40
N ASN A 29 -4.07 -10.31 -0.25
CA ASN A 29 -3.27 -11.53 -0.31
C ASN A 29 -2.00 -11.36 -1.14
N ASP A 30 -2.08 -10.65 -2.28
CA ASP A 30 -0.91 -10.37 -3.11
C ASP A 30 0.12 -9.54 -2.35
N ILE A 31 -0.35 -8.51 -1.63
CA ILE A 31 0.52 -7.65 -0.80
C ILE A 31 1.11 -8.43 0.37
N TYR A 32 0.32 -9.30 1.02
CA TYR A 32 0.80 -10.13 2.11
C TYR A 32 1.91 -11.10 1.65
N LYS A 33 1.69 -11.80 0.53
CA LYS A 33 2.71 -12.69 -0.04
C LYS A 33 3.97 -11.94 -0.41
N PHE A 34 3.85 -10.80 -1.10
CA PHE A 34 4.99 -9.96 -1.47
C PHE A 34 5.81 -9.50 -0.26
N LEU A 35 5.16 -9.14 0.85
CA LEU A 35 5.84 -8.74 2.08
C LEU A 35 6.50 -9.94 2.78
N HIS A 36 5.82 -11.08 2.80
CA HIS A 36 6.34 -12.30 3.40
C HIS A 36 7.57 -12.84 2.64
N GLU A 37 7.56 -12.77 1.31
CA GLU A 37 8.72 -13.08 0.44
C GLU A 37 9.92 -12.16 0.67
N LYS A 38 9.71 -11.02 1.35
CA LYS A 38 10.75 -10.06 1.75
C LYS A 38 11.11 -10.15 3.23
N ASP A 39 10.70 -11.24 3.90
CA ASP A 39 10.97 -11.51 5.32
C ASP A 39 10.39 -10.47 6.29
N PHE A 40 9.34 -9.74 5.89
CA PHE A 40 8.64 -8.84 6.82
C PHE A 40 7.74 -9.64 7.79
N ASP A 41 7.91 -9.37 9.09
CA ASP A 41 7.01 -9.89 10.13
C ASP A 41 5.74 -9.03 10.22
N ILE A 42 4.74 -9.37 9.40
CA ILE A 42 3.42 -8.75 9.43
C ILE A 42 2.34 -9.80 9.18
N SER A 43 1.28 -9.76 9.99
CA SER A 43 0.13 -10.65 9.78
C SER A 43 -0.73 -10.19 8.61
N TYR A 44 -1.48 -11.12 8.02
CA TYR A 44 -2.50 -10.81 7.00
C TYR A 44 -3.48 -9.72 7.45
N ARG A 45 -3.91 -9.76 8.73
CA ARG A 45 -4.79 -8.73 9.31
C ARG A 45 -4.08 -7.36 9.38
N GLY A 46 -2.79 -7.35 9.70
CA GLY A 46 -1.96 -6.13 9.67
C GLY A 46 -1.89 -5.53 8.27
N VAL A 47 -1.69 -6.35 7.23
CA VAL A 47 -1.72 -5.92 5.83
C VAL A 47 -3.09 -5.36 5.45
N SER A 48 -4.17 -6.07 5.80
CA SER A 48 -5.54 -5.63 5.55
C SER A 48 -5.83 -4.26 6.17
N ALA A 49 -5.45 -4.06 7.44
CA ALA A 49 -5.62 -2.79 8.14
C ALA A 49 -4.79 -1.67 7.51
N MET A 50 -3.54 -1.95 7.12
CA MET A 50 -2.65 -0.98 6.48
C MET A 50 -3.20 -0.50 5.14
N VAL A 51 -3.62 -1.43 4.27
CA VAL A 51 -4.16 -1.11 2.95
C VAL A 51 -5.52 -0.42 3.08
N GLY A 52 -6.34 -0.84 4.05
CA GLY A 52 -7.58 -0.16 4.42
C GLY A 52 -7.37 1.29 4.82
N LEU A 53 -6.31 1.60 5.58
CA LEU A 53 -5.93 2.99 5.91
C LEU A 53 -5.48 3.78 4.68
N MET A 54 -4.73 3.16 3.77
CA MET A 54 -4.32 3.81 2.51
C MET A 54 -5.53 4.15 1.64
N ASN A 55 -6.54 3.27 1.61
CA ASN A 55 -7.77 3.50 0.88
C ASN A 55 -8.65 4.58 1.56
N THR A 56 -9.04 4.37 2.82
CA THR A 56 -10.07 5.18 3.49
C THR A 56 -9.54 6.49 4.07
N ARG A 57 -8.34 6.49 4.66
CA ARG A 57 -7.79 7.66 5.37
C ARG A 57 -6.84 8.47 4.51
N LEU A 58 -5.99 7.83 3.70
CA LEU A 58 -5.14 8.55 2.77
C LEU A 58 -5.86 8.89 1.45
N GLY A 59 -6.87 8.10 1.06
CA GLY A 59 -7.67 8.34 -0.14
C GLY A 59 -6.95 8.02 -1.45
N ILE A 60 -5.76 7.39 -1.39
CA ILE A 60 -4.86 7.26 -2.55
C ILE A 60 -5.15 6.05 -3.41
N LEU A 61 -5.87 5.07 -2.88
CA LEU A 61 -6.23 3.85 -3.60
C LEU A 61 -7.65 3.95 -4.15
N SER A 62 -7.88 3.41 -5.34
CA SER A 62 -9.19 2.96 -5.78
C SER A 62 -9.38 1.50 -5.37
N ILE A 63 -10.63 1.13 -5.09
CA ILE A 63 -11.00 -0.24 -4.74
C ILE A 63 -12.04 -0.76 -5.74
N ASP A 64 -11.80 -1.95 -6.25
CA ASP A 64 -12.79 -2.72 -7.00
C ASP A 64 -13.29 -3.87 -6.12
N VAL A 65 -14.61 -3.92 -5.94
CA VAL A 65 -15.33 -4.85 -5.06
C VAL A 65 -16.14 -5.88 -5.85
N THR A 66 -15.91 -6.01 -7.15
CA THR A 66 -16.73 -6.86 -8.05
C THR A 66 -16.50 -8.38 -7.90
N GLY A 67 -15.75 -8.85 -6.90
CA GLY A 67 -15.52 -10.27 -6.63
C GLY A 67 -15.34 -10.59 -5.15
N ASP A 68 -14.88 -11.82 -4.85
CA ASP A 68 -14.68 -12.30 -3.46
C ASP A 68 -13.61 -11.53 -2.67
N HIS A 69 -12.76 -10.79 -3.37
CA HIS A 69 -11.64 -10.06 -2.79
C HIS A 69 -11.57 -8.63 -3.33
N ASN A 70 -11.28 -7.70 -2.43
CA ASN A 70 -11.01 -6.32 -2.77
C ASN A 70 -9.71 -6.21 -3.58
N ILE A 71 -9.79 -5.55 -4.74
CA ILE A 71 -8.64 -5.22 -5.57
C ILE A 71 -8.30 -3.75 -5.40
N TYR A 72 -7.06 -3.46 -5.02
CA TYR A 72 -6.56 -2.12 -4.79
C TYR A 72 -5.66 -1.67 -5.94
N LEU A 73 -5.78 -0.40 -6.32
CA LEU A 73 -4.95 0.25 -7.33
C LEU A 73 -4.61 1.67 -6.89
N LEU A 74 -3.38 2.12 -7.14
CA LEU A 74 -3.01 3.51 -6.93
C LEU A 74 -3.71 4.42 -7.93
N LYS A 75 -4.45 5.42 -7.44
CA LYS A 75 -5.07 6.43 -8.29
C LYS A 75 -4.00 7.21 -9.06
N ASN A 76 -4.23 7.42 -10.36
CA ASN A 76 -3.28 8.10 -11.23
C ASN A 76 -2.85 9.48 -10.70
N ASP A 77 -3.80 10.27 -10.22
CA ASP A 77 -3.55 11.63 -9.70
C ASP A 77 -2.67 11.66 -8.44
N TYR A 78 -2.48 10.51 -7.78
CA TYR A 78 -1.62 10.38 -6.62
C TYR A 78 -0.24 9.81 -6.94
N ARG A 79 0.03 9.37 -8.18
CA ARG A 79 1.31 8.76 -8.56
C ARG A 79 2.49 9.72 -8.34
N ASP A 80 2.36 10.96 -8.79
CA ASP A 80 3.44 11.95 -8.65
C ASP A 80 3.63 12.39 -7.20
N ILE A 81 2.55 12.47 -6.42
CA ILE A 81 2.63 12.77 -4.98
C ILE A 81 3.34 11.63 -4.25
N VAL A 82 2.99 10.37 -4.53
CA VAL A 82 3.64 9.20 -3.92
C VAL A 82 5.12 9.16 -4.31
N ARG A 83 5.45 9.35 -5.58
CA ARG A 83 6.85 9.40 -6.06
C ARG A 83 7.64 10.48 -5.35
N SER A 84 7.14 11.72 -5.36
CA SER A 84 7.78 12.86 -4.70
C SER A 84 8.01 12.60 -3.22
N VAL A 85 7.05 12.00 -2.51
CA VAL A 85 7.24 11.69 -1.08
C VAL A 85 8.28 10.59 -0.89
N LEU A 86 8.31 9.55 -1.73
CA LEU A 86 9.28 8.44 -1.60
C LEU A 86 10.72 8.86 -1.94
N ASP A 87 10.89 9.82 -2.85
CA ASP A 87 12.21 10.34 -3.25
C ASP A 87 12.82 11.24 -2.16
N ASN A 88 11.98 11.85 -1.32
CA ASN A 88 12.38 12.77 -0.26
C ASN A 88 12.35 12.14 1.15
N TYR A 89 12.28 10.80 1.25
CA TYR A 89 12.10 10.06 2.50
C TYR A 89 13.04 8.85 2.62
#